data_AF-U6DJ38-F1
#
_entry.id   AF-U6DJ38-F1
#
_cell.length_a   1.000
_cell.length_b   1.000
_cell.length_c   1.000
_cell.angle_alpha   90.00
_cell.angle_beta   90.00
_cell.angle_gamma   90.00
#
_symmetry.space_group_name_H-M   'P 1'
#
loop_
_entity.id
_entity.type
_entity.pdbx_description
1 polymer ?
#
loop_
_entity_poly.entity_id
_entity_poly.type
_entity_poly.pdbx_seq_one_letter_code
_entity_poly.pdbx_strand_id
1 'polypeptide(L)'
;MVMKASVEDDDSGWELSIPEKMEKSNTSWVDITQDFEEACRELKLGELLHDKLFGLFEAMSAIEMMDPKMDAGMIGNQVNRKVLNFEQAIKDGTIKIKDLTLPELIGIMDTCFCCLITWLEGHSLAQTVFTCLYIHNPDFIEDPAMKAFALGILKICDIAREKVNKAAVFEEEDFQSMTYGFKMANSVTDLRVTGMLKDVEDDMQRRVKSTRSRQGEERDPEVELEHQQCLAVFSRVKFTRVLLTVLIAFTKKETSAVAEAQKLMVQAADLLSAIHNSLHHGIQAQNDTTKGDHPIMMGFEPLVNQRLLPPTFPRYAKIIKREEMVNYFARLIDRIKTVCEVVNLTNLHCILDFFCEFSEQSPCVLSRSLLQTTFLVDNKKVFGTHLMQDMVKDALRSFVSPPVLSPKCCLYNNHQAKDCIDSFVTHCVRPFCSLIQIHGHNRARQRDKLGHILEEFATLQDEAEKVDAALHTMLLKQEPQRQHLACLGTWVLYHNLRIMIQYLLSGFELELYSMHEYYYIYWYLSEFLYAWLMSTLSRADGSQMAEERIMEEQQKGRSSKKTKKKK
;
A
#
# COMPACT_ATOMS: atom_id res chain seq x y z
N MET A 1 -11.95 42.93 39.17
CA MET A 1 -13.20 43.70 38.94
C MET A 1 -13.81 43.13 37.68
N VAL A 2 -14.61 42.08 37.83
CA VAL A 2 -15.13 41.27 36.72
C VAL A 2 -16.53 41.77 36.43
N MET A 3 -16.73 42.33 35.23
CA MET A 3 -18.05 42.72 34.74
C MET A 3 -18.93 41.47 34.60
N LYS A 4 -20.03 41.45 35.35
CA LYS A 4 -21.17 40.57 35.08
C LYS A 4 -21.88 41.11 33.83
N ALA A 5 -21.87 40.33 32.76
CA ALA A 5 -22.86 40.47 31.70
C ALA A 5 -24.13 39.74 32.17
N SER A 6 -25.17 40.50 32.48
CA SER A 6 -26.53 40.02 32.66
C SER A 6 -27.08 39.58 31.31
N VAL A 7 -27.31 38.27 31.16
CA VAL A 7 -28.14 37.74 30.07
C VAL A 7 -29.59 37.88 30.56
N GLU A 8 -30.35 38.72 29.88
CA GLU A 8 -31.81 38.80 30.04
C GLU A 8 -32.41 37.50 29.53
N ASP A 9 -33.33 36.92 30.31
CA ASP A 9 -34.17 35.79 29.92
C ASP A 9 -35.05 36.22 28.73
N ASP A 10 -34.64 35.83 27.52
CA ASP A 10 -35.50 35.88 26.35
C ASP A 10 -36.25 34.55 26.28
N ASP A 11 -37.47 34.56 26.80
CA ASP A 11 -38.46 33.47 26.86
C ASP A 11 -39.00 33.13 25.45
N SER A 12 -38.08 32.84 24.53
CA SER A 12 -38.38 32.28 23.21
C SER A 12 -38.23 30.77 23.30
N GLY A 13 -39.35 30.11 23.59
CA GLY A 13 -39.45 28.66 23.61
C GLY A 13 -38.85 28.06 22.35
N TRP A 14 -37.73 27.35 22.52
CA TRP A 14 -37.20 26.45 21.52
C TRP A 14 -38.16 25.26 21.45
N GLU A 15 -39.27 25.40 20.70
CA GLU A 15 -40.06 24.25 20.30
C GLU A 15 -39.16 23.33 19.47
N LEU A 16 -38.71 22.24 20.12
CA LEU A 16 -38.12 21.07 19.47
C LEU A 16 -39.17 20.49 18.51
N SER A 17 -39.27 21.08 17.33
CA SER A 17 -40.07 20.55 16.24
C SER A 17 -39.44 19.22 15.82
N ILE A 18 -40.09 18.13 16.23
CA ILE A 18 -39.75 16.77 15.83
C ILE A 18 -39.69 16.75 14.30
N PRO A 19 -38.58 16.31 13.67
CA PRO A 19 -38.50 16.27 12.22
C PRO A 19 -39.64 15.42 11.65
N GLU A 20 -40.36 15.91 10.63
CA GLU A 20 -41.52 15.26 9.96
C GLU A 20 -41.32 13.77 9.57
N LYS A 21 -40.08 13.27 9.58
CA LYS A 21 -39.76 11.85 9.36
C LYS A 21 -40.03 10.93 10.56
N MET A 22 -40.12 11.44 11.79
CA MET A 22 -40.34 10.63 13.00
C MET A 22 -41.82 10.31 13.27
N GLU A 23 -42.77 11.04 12.67
CA GLU A 23 -44.22 10.80 12.81
C GLU A 23 -44.69 9.46 12.20
N LYS A 24 -43.85 8.76 11.43
CA LYS A 24 -44.21 7.46 10.83
C LYS A 24 -43.93 6.24 11.73
N SER A 25 -43.52 6.44 12.96
CA SER A 25 -43.39 5.35 13.94
C SER A 25 -44.59 5.38 14.89
N ASN A 26 -45.31 4.26 15.02
CA ASN A 26 -46.47 4.07 15.92
C ASN A 26 -46.07 4.05 17.41
N THR A 27 -45.03 4.79 17.79
CA THR A 27 -44.40 4.73 19.12
C THR A 27 -44.80 5.95 19.92
N SER A 28 -45.52 5.74 21.03
CA SER A 28 -45.84 6.78 22.01
C SER A 28 -44.61 7.05 22.87
N TRP A 29 -43.97 8.20 22.68
CA TRP A 29 -42.87 8.65 23.52
C TRP A 29 -43.43 9.25 24.83
N VAL A 30 -42.81 8.90 25.96
CA VAL A 30 -43.10 9.49 27.27
C VAL A 30 -41.86 10.28 27.68
N ASP A 31 -42.06 11.55 28.05
CA ASP A 31 -40.98 12.38 28.58
C ASP A 31 -40.67 11.96 30.02
N ILE A 32 -39.40 11.66 30.29
CA ILE A 32 -38.88 11.24 31.60
C ILE A 32 -37.83 12.21 32.16
N THR A 33 -37.72 13.42 31.60
CA THR A 33 -36.65 14.37 31.94
C THR A 33 -36.66 14.73 33.43
N GLN A 34 -37.84 15.04 34.00
CA GLN A 34 -37.97 15.40 35.42
C GLN A 34 -37.65 14.21 36.34
N ASP A 35 -38.23 13.04 36.07
CA ASP A 35 -37.99 11.82 36.85
C ASP A 35 -36.49 11.45 36.86
N PHE A 36 -35.81 11.62 35.73
CA PHE A 36 -34.38 11.35 35.60
C PHE A 36 -33.51 12.34 36.38
N GLU A 37 -33.82 13.65 36.30
CA GLU A 37 -33.12 14.68 37.07
C GLU A 37 -33.28 14.50 38.59
N GLU A 38 -34.48 14.11 39.04
CA GLU A 38 -34.73 13.82 40.46
C GLU A 38 -33.90 12.63 40.94
N ALA A 39 -33.87 11.53 40.18
CA ALA A 39 -33.05 10.36 40.52
C ALA A 39 -31.54 10.68 40.54
N CYS A 40 -31.06 11.53 39.62
CA CYS A 40 -29.65 11.93 39.58
C CYS A 40 -29.22 12.71 40.84
N ARG A 41 -30.13 13.42 41.52
CA ARG A 41 -29.82 14.15 42.76
C ARG A 41 -29.52 13.23 43.95
N GLU A 42 -29.85 11.95 43.86
CA GLU A 42 -29.53 10.97 44.90
C GLU A 42 -28.05 10.53 44.87
N LEU A 43 -27.36 10.73 43.73
CA LEU A 43 -25.96 10.38 43.57
C LEU A 43 -25.04 11.33 44.34
N LYS A 44 -24.07 10.77 45.08
CA LYS A 44 -23.05 11.55 45.78
C LYS A 44 -21.89 11.91 44.87
N LEU A 45 -21.14 12.93 45.26
CA LEU A 45 -19.92 13.33 44.56
C LEU A 45 -18.94 12.15 44.46
N GLY A 46 -18.57 11.77 43.24
CA GLY A 46 -17.68 10.65 42.95
C GLY A 46 -18.39 9.32 42.68
N GLU A 47 -19.71 9.26 42.80
CA GLU A 47 -20.51 8.10 42.37
C GLU A 47 -20.83 8.20 40.87
N LEU A 48 -20.74 7.07 40.17
CA LEU A 48 -21.11 6.94 38.76
C LEU A 48 -22.02 5.72 38.62
N LEU A 49 -23.22 5.92 38.09
CA LEU A 49 -24.13 4.82 37.77
C LEU A 49 -23.83 4.31 36.36
N HIS A 50 -23.38 3.06 36.26
CA HIS A 50 -23.13 2.38 34.99
C HIS A 50 -23.36 0.87 35.15
N ASP A 51 -23.44 0.15 34.04
CA ASP A 51 -23.56 -1.31 34.06
C ASP A 51 -22.30 -1.97 34.67
N LYS A 52 -22.45 -3.12 35.33
CA LYS A 52 -21.34 -3.83 35.98
C LYS A 52 -20.25 -4.29 35.00
N LEU A 53 -20.59 -4.48 33.73
CA LEU A 53 -19.67 -4.89 32.67
C LEU A 53 -19.01 -3.69 31.96
N PHE A 54 -19.52 -2.47 32.18
CA PHE A 54 -18.97 -1.27 31.54
C PHE A 54 -17.67 -0.85 32.21
N GLY A 55 -16.57 -0.85 31.45
CA GLY A 55 -15.27 -0.41 31.92
C GLY A 55 -15.04 1.08 31.66
N LEU A 56 -14.54 1.83 32.65
CA LEU A 56 -14.25 3.27 32.48
C LEU A 56 -13.21 3.58 31.39
N PHE A 57 -12.40 2.60 30.99
CA PHE A 57 -11.50 2.74 29.85
C PHE A 57 -12.26 2.96 28.54
N GLU A 58 -13.45 2.35 28.38
CA GLU A 58 -14.31 2.56 27.21
C GLU A 58 -14.85 4.00 27.16
N ALA A 59 -15.14 4.58 28.33
CA ALA A 59 -15.57 5.97 28.45
C ALA A 59 -14.52 6.98 27.96
N MET A 60 -13.23 6.63 27.94
CA MET A 60 -12.18 7.50 27.39
C MET A 60 -12.31 7.74 25.88
N SER A 61 -13.09 6.92 25.18
CA SER A 61 -13.35 7.08 23.74
C SER A 61 -14.68 7.82 23.47
N ALA A 62 -15.40 8.22 24.52
CA ALA A 62 -16.66 8.92 24.38
C ALA A 62 -16.46 10.33 23.79
N ILE A 63 -17.44 10.78 23.02
CA ILE A 63 -17.49 12.16 22.50
C ILE A 63 -18.37 13.01 23.39
N GLU A 64 -17.93 14.24 23.59
CA GLU A 64 -18.71 15.28 24.21
C GLU A 64 -19.46 16.07 23.13
N MET A 65 -20.79 16.02 23.17
CA MET A 65 -21.62 16.87 22.32
C MET A 65 -21.44 18.33 22.71
N MET A 66 -21.54 19.24 21.75
CA MET A 66 -21.32 20.68 21.90
C MET A 66 -19.88 21.11 22.23
N ASP A 67 -18.92 20.18 22.39
CA ASP A 67 -17.50 20.54 22.46
C ASP A 67 -16.95 20.84 21.05
N PRO A 68 -16.35 22.01 20.78
CA PRO A 68 -15.85 22.37 19.45
C PRO A 68 -14.76 21.47 18.87
N LYS A 69 -14.07 20.68 19.70
CA LYS A 69 -13.00 19.75 19.30
C LYS A 69 -13.46 18.29 19.25
N MET A 70 -14.55 17.93 19.93
CA MET A 70 -15.05 16.54 19.97
C MET A 70 -16.30 16.35 19.11
N ASP A 71 -17.12 17.39 18.95
CA ASP A 71 -18.36 17.34 18.19
C ASP A 71 -18.16 17.80 16.74
N ALA A 72 -18.24 16.86 15.80
CA ALA A 72 -18.20 17.16 14.38
C ALA A 72 -19.38 18.06 13.94
N GLY A 73 -20.55 17.92 14.56
CA GLY A 73 -21.75 18.70 14.26
C GLY A 73 -21.59 20.19 14.57
N MET A 74 -20.76 20.54 15.57
CA MET A 74 -20.48 21.94 15.92
C MET A 74 -19.75 22.70 14.81
N ILE A 75 -18.92 22.02 14.00
CA ILE A 75 -18.16 22.69 12.93
C ILE A 75 -18.99 22.84 11.66
N GLY A 76 -19.86 21.88 11.35
CA GLY A 76 -20.81 22.00 10.23
C GLY A 76 -21.72 23.23 10.36
N ASN A 77 -22.02 23.64 11.60
CA ASN A 77 -22.78 24.85 11.92
C ASN A 77 -21.96 26.15 11.89
N GLN A 78 -20.62 26.08 11.95
CA GLN A 78 -19.73 27.26 11.86
C GLN A 78 -19.50 27.72 10.42
N VAL A 79 -19.56 26.80 9.47
CA VAL A 79 -19.51 27.14 8.06
C VAL A 79 -20.91 27.59 7.66
N ASN A 80 -21.14 28.91 7.57
CA ASN A 80 -22.38 29.52 7.08
C ASN A 80 -22.67 29.24 5.59
N ARG A 81 -22.32 28.05 5.10
CA ARG A 81 -22.50 27.58 3.73
C ARG A 81 -23.26 26.26 3.76
N LYS A 82 -24.31 26.19 2.94
CA LYS A 82 -25.07 24.95 2.77
C LYS A 82 -24.18 23.91 2.09
N VAL A 83 -23.94 22.79 2.78
CA VAL A 83 -23.26 21.62 2.20
C VAL A 83 -24.22 20.95 1.22
N LEU A 84 -23.84 20.90 -0.06
CA LEU A 84 -24.68 20.35 -1.14
C LEU A 84 -24.15 18.98 -1.57
N ASN A 85 -25.05 18.02 -1.74
CA ASN A 85 -24.73 16.80 -2.47
C ASN A 85 -24.72 17.04 -3.99
N PHE A 86 -24.25 16.07 -4.78
CA PHE A 86 -24.09 16.24 -6.22
C PHE A 86 -25.39 16.67 -6.94
N GLU A 87 -26.52 16.01 -6.68
CA GLU A 87 -27.81 16.36 -7.32
C GLU A 87 -28.33 17.74 -6.90
N GLN A 88 -28.15 18.11 -5.62
CA GLN A 88 -28.50 19.43 -5.11
C GLN A 88 -27.62 20.51 -5.72
N ALA A 89 -26.32 20.25 -5.86
CA ALA A 89 -25.36 21.16 -6.44
C ALA A 89 -25.63 21.42 -7.94
N ILE A 90 -26.10 20.40 -8.67
CA ILE A 90 -26.58 20.54 -10.06
C ILE A 90 -27.84 21.44 -10.09
N LYS A 91 -28.82 21.18 -9.22
CA LYS A 91 -30.06 21.97 -9.16
C LYS A 91 -29.82 23.43 -8.79
N ASP A 92 -28.84 23.68 -7.94
CA ASP A 92 -28.42 25.02 -7.49
C ASP A 92 -27.52 25.73 -8.53
N GLY A 93 -27.13 25.04 -9.61
CA GLY A 93 -26.25 25.59 -10.66
C GLY A 93 -24.80 25.80 -10.23
N THR A 94 -24.39 25.28 -9.07
CA THR A 94 -23.03 25.41 -8.53
C THR A 94 -22.04 24.44 -9.19
N ILE A 95 -22.55 23.38 -9.83
CA ILE A 95 -21.78 22.39 -10.59
C ILE A 95 -22.28 22.35 -12.03
N LYS A 96 -21.34 22.38 -12.98
CA LYS A 96 -21.61 22.17 -14.40
C LYS A 96 -21.46 20.69 -14.75
N ILE A 97 -22.44 20.13 -15.44
CA ILE A 97 -22.41 18.74 -15.94
C ILE A 97 -22.05 18.62 -17.42
N LYS A 98 -22.10 19.75 -18.14
CA LYS A 98 -21.83 19.91 -19.57
C LYS A 98 -21.09 21.21 -19.82
N ASP A 99 -20.51 21.34 -21.01
CA ASP A 99 -19.84 22.56 -21.48
C ASP A 99 -18.76 23.07 -20.50
N LEU A 100 -18.03 22.14 -19.89
CA LEU A 100 -16.88 22.46 -19.04
C LEU A 100 -15.77 23.06 -19.88
N THR A 101 -15.27 24.21 -19.48
CA THR A 101 -14.14 24.86 -20.15
C THR A 101 -12.84 24.07 -19.90
N LEU A 102 -11.86 24.20 -20.79
CA LEU A 102 -10.57 23.51 -20.63
C LEU A 102 -9.89 23.86 -19.29
N PRO A 103 -9.85 25.14 -18.82
CA PRO A 103 -9.29 25.47 -17.50
C PRO A 103 -10.04 24.83 -16.32
N GLU A 104 -11.37 24.70 -16.41
CA GLU A 104 -12.19 24.03 -15.38
C GLU A 104 -11.82 22.54 -15.31
N LEU A 105 -11.76 21.85 -16.46
CA LEU A 105 -11.36 20.44 -16.54
C LEU A 105 -9.97 20.23 -15.94
N ILE A 106 -8.99 21.04 -16.33
CA ILE A 106 -7.61 20.95 -15.84
C ILE A 106 -7.59 21.11 -14.31
N GLY A 107 -8.27 22.11 -13.77
CA GLY A 107 -8.34 22.35 -12.34
C GLY A 107 -8.93 21.17 -11.57
N ILE A 108 -10.08 20.66 -12.03
CA ILE A 108 -10.79 19.54 -11.39
C ILE A 108 -9.93 18.27 -11.41
N MET A 109 -9.31 17.97 -12.56
CA MET A 109 -8.43 16.80 -12.71
C MET A 109 -7.23 16.88 -11.77
N ASP A 110 -6.56 18.02 -11.68
CA ASP A 110 -5.40 18.22 -10.79
C ASP A 110 -5.80 18.07 -9.32
N THR A 111 -6.96 18.59 -8.93
CA THR A 111 -7.45 18.48 -7.55
C THR A 111 -7.84 17.05 -7.20
N CYS A 112 -8.44 16.30 -8.14
CA CYS A 112 -8.68 14.87 -7.99
C CYS A 112 -7.38 14.08 -7.79
N PHE A 113 -6.33 14.40 -8.55
CA PHE A 113 -5.01 13.77 -8.35
C PHE A 113 -4.40 14.08 -6.99
N CYS A 114 -4.51 15.32 -6.52
CA CYS A 114 -4.06 15.68 -5.18
C CYS A 114 -4.82 14.87 -4.11
N CYS A 115 -6.15 14.79 -4.22
CA CYS A 115 -6.97 13.99 -3.31
C CYS A 115 -6.62 12.50 -3.33
N LEU A 116 -6.36 11.93 -4.52
CA LEU A 116 -5.94 10.54 -4.68
C LEU A 116 -4.63 10.27 -3.92
N ILE A 117 -3.66 11.16 -4.04
CA ILE A 117 -2.37 11.01 -3.36
C ILE A 117 -2.53 11.17 -1.85
N THR A 118 -3.29 12.18 -1.40
CA THR A 118 -3.56 12.37 0.03
C THR A 118 -4.21 11.13 0.66
N TRP A 119 -5.10 10.43 -0.06
CA TRP A 119 -5.63 9.14 0.38
C TRP A 119 -4.56 8.04 0.47
N LEU A 120 -3.69 7.93 -0.54
CA LEU A 120 -2.60 6.95 -0.55
C LEU A 120 -1.54 7.19 0.55
N GLU A 121 -1.50 8.40 1.12
CA GLU A 121 -0.63 8.79 2.25
C GLU A 121 -1.31 8.61 3.63
N GLY A 122 -2.44 7.89 3.70
CA GLY A 122 -3.02 7.45 4.98
C GLY A 122 -4.32 8.16 5.39
N HIS A 123 -4.75 9.19 4.67
CA HIS A 123 -6.01 9.88 5.01
C HIS A 123 -7.25 9.09 4.58
N SER A 124 -8.40 9.40 5.19
CA SER A 124 -9.67 8.77 4.85
C SER A 124 -10.10 9.07 3.41
N LEU A 125 -10.57 8.03 2.73
CA LEU A 125 -11.14 8.11 1.39
C LEU A 125 -12.34 9.07 1.30
N ALA A 126 -13.16 9.13 2.38
CA ALA A 126 -14.31 10.01 2.48
C ALA A 126 -13.95 11.49 2.61
N GLN A 127 -12.77 11.79 3.17
CA GLN A 127 -12.28 13.17 3.40
C GLN A 127 -11.37 13.68 2.30
N THR A 128 -11.06 12.84 1.31
CA THR A 128 -10.13 13.15 0.23
C THR A 128 -10.83 13.00 -1.12
N VAL A 129 -10.72 11.83 -1.75
CA VAL A 129 -11.23 11.56 -3.10
C VAL A 129 -12.73 11.80 -3.21
N PHE A 130 -13.51 11.33 -2.23
CA PHE A 130 -14.97 11.52 -2.22
C PHE A 130 -15.45 12.88 -1.73
N THR A 131 -14.54 13.86 -1.55
CA THR A 131 -14.97 15.27 -1.54
C THR A 131 -15.35 15.75 -2.94
N CYS A 132 -14.83 15.08 -3.99
CA CYS A 132 -15.23 15.33 -5.37
C CYS A 132 -16.64 14.76 -5.63
N LEU A 133 -17.59 15.65 -5.92
CA LEU A 133 -18.98 15.31 -6.17
C LEU A 133 -19.18 14.63 -7.54
N TYR A 134 -18.32 14.91 -8.53
CA TYR A 134 -18.39 14.27 -9.85
C TYR A 134 -18.26 12.75 -9.79
N ILE A 135 -17.46 12.21 -8.87
CA ILE A 135 -17.25 10.76 -8.77
C ILE A 135 -18.36 10.05 -7.99
N HIS A 136 -19.26 10.78 -7.31
CA HIS A 136 -20.38 10.18 -6.58
C HIS A 136 -21.40 9.55 -7.52
N ASN A 137 -21.67 10.23 -8.64
CA ASN A 137 -22.61 9.74 -9.63
C ASN A 137 -22.19 10.12 -11.07
N PRO A 138 -21.23 9.39 -11.65
CA PRO A 138 -20.71 9.69 -13.00
C PRO A 138 -21.74 9.58 -14.13
N ASP A 139 -22.89 8.92 -13.89
CA ASP A 139 -23.89 8.70 -14.92
C ASP A 139 -24.57 10.00 -15.38
N PHE A 140 -24.74 10.97 -14.47
CA PHE A 140 -25.30 12.30 -14.76
C PHE A 140 -24.31 13.27 -15.41
N ILE A 141 -23.03 12.91 -15.54
CA ILE A 141 -22.06 13.75 -16.24
C ILE A 141 -22.30 13.61 -17.75
N GLU A 142 -22.52 14.74 -18.42
CA GLU A 142 -22.72 14.82 -19.87
C GLU A 142 -21.40 15.09 -20.61
N ASP A 143 -20.46 15.85 -20.01
CA ASP A 143 -19.13 16.08 -20.57
C ASP A 143 -18.32 14.77 -20.70
N PRO A 144 -17.94 14.33 -21.91
CA PRO A 144 -17.28 13.05 -22.12
C PRO A 144 -15.93 12.93 -21.42
N ALA A 145 -15.15 14.02 -21.37
CA ALA A 145 -13.82 14.02 -20.79
C ALA A 145 -13.89 13.87 -19.27
N MET A 146 -14.76 14.65 -18.63
CA MET A 146 -14.98 14.58 -17.19
C MET A 146 -15.58 13.24 -16.77
N LYS A 147 -16.53 12.69 -17.54
CA LYS A 147 -17.13 11.38 -17.27
C LYS A 147 -16.11 10.25 -17.33
N ALA A 148 -15.32 10.20 -18.41
CA ALA A 148 -14.29 9.18 -18.57
C ALA A 148 -13.21 9.29 -17.47
N PHE A 149 -12.80 10.52 -17.13
CA PHE A 149 -11.85 10.76 -16.05
C PHE A 149 -12.38 10.35 -14.68
N ALA A 150 -13.62 10.72 -14.33
CA ALA A 150 -14.26 10.34 -13.06
C ALA A 150 -14.33 8.81 -12.87
N LEU A 151 -14.75 8.09 -13.92
CA LEU A 151 -14.74 6.62 -13.92
C LEU A 151 -13.32 6.06 -13.81
N GLY A 152 -12.34 6.68 -14.47
CA GLY A 152 -10.92 6.30 -14.39
C GLY A 152 -10.38 6.41 -12.96
N ILE A 153 -10.66 7.52 -12.27
CA ILE A 153 -10.25 7.72 -10.87
C ILE A 153 -10.89 6.70 -9.93
N LEU A 154 -12.20 6.42 -10.08
CA LEU A 154 -12.87 5.39 -9.28
C LEU A 154 -12.23 4.00 -9.47
N LYS A 155 -11.90 3.63 -10.71
CA LYS A 155 -11.21 2.37 -11.01
C LYS A 155 -9.79 2.30 -10.46
N ILE A 156 -9.04 3.40 -10.55
CA ILE A 156 -7.71 3.50 -9.93
C ILE A 156 -7.83 3.29 -8.42
N CYS A 157 -8.81 3.94 -7.76
CA CYS A 157 -9.05 3.77 -6.33
C CYS A 157 -9.40 2.32 -5.98
N ASP A 158 -10.28 1.67 -6.76
CA ASP A 158 -10.66 0.29 -6.47
C ASP A 158 -9.48 -0.68 -6.57
N ILE A 159 -8.73 -0.62 -7.66
CA ILE A 159 -7.58 -1.50 -7.88
C ILE A 159 -6.49 -1.22 -6.84
N ALA A 160 -6.20 0.05 -6.55
CA ALA A 160 -5.22 0.40 -5.52
C ALA A 160 -5.62 -0.16 -4.15
N ARG A 161 -6.89 0.02 -3.74
CA ARG A 161 -7.44 -0.52 -2.49
C ARG A 161 -7.37 -2.05 -2.47
N GLU A 162 -7.77 -2.73 -3.55
CA GLU A 162 -7.70 -4.19 -3.65
C GLU A 162 -6.26 -4.68 -3.47
N LYS A 163 -5.29 -4.03 -4.14
CA LYS A 163 -3.88 -4.39 -4.05
C LYS A 163 -3.30 -4.19 -2.65
N VAL A 164 -3.61 -3.06 -2.02
CA VAL A 164 -3.16 -2.77 -0.65
C VAL A 164 -3.76 -3.77 0.35
N ASN A 165 -5.07 -4.03 0.24
CA ASN A 165 -5.74 -5.01 1.10
C ASN A 165 -5.21 -6.44 0.89
N LYS A 166 -4.94 -6.83 -0.35
CA LYS A 166 -4.42 -8.16 -0.67
C LYS A 166 -2.99 -8.35 -0.17
N ALA A 167 -2.15 -7.32 -0.25
CA ALA A 167 -0.78 -7.38 0.27
C ALA A 167 -0.75 -7.50 1.81
N ALA A 168 -1.74 -6.89 2.48
CA ALA A 168 -1.87 -6.89 3.95
C ALA A 168 -0.59 -6.40 4.66
N VAL A 169 0.08 -5.41 4.05
CA VAL A 169 1.33 -4.84 4.60
C VAL A 169 1.13 -3.47 5.25
N PHE A 170 -0.09 -2.98 5.43
CA PHE A 170 -0.36 -1.66 6.01
C PHE A 170 -1.00 -1.78 7.40
N GLU A 171 -0.89 -0.70 8.17
CA GLU A 171 -1.65 -0.46 9.40
C GLU A 171 -2.57 0.75 9.19
N GLU A 172 -3.54 1.00 10.08
CA GLU A 172 -4.51 2.10 9.93
C GLU A 172 -3.84 3.49 9.87
N GLU A 173 -2.63 3.64 10.43
CA GLU A 173 -1.82 4.86 10.33
C GLU A 173 -1.23 5.09 8.93
N ASP A 174 -0.98 4.01 8.18
CA ASP A 174 -0.36 4.08 6.84
C ASP A 174 -1.41 4.25 5.74
N PHE A 175 -2.58 3.61 5.89
CA PHE A 175 -3.60 3.55 4.85
C PHE A 175 -4.98 3.22 5.42
N GLN A 176 -5.97 4.02 5.03
CA GLN A 176 -7.35 3.81 5.42
C GLN A 176 -8.15 3.16 4.29
N SER A 177 -8.41 1.86 4.44
CA SER A 177 -9.04 1.02 3.41
C SER A 177 -10.57 1.12 3.35
N MET A 178 -11.18 1.76 4.36
CA MET A 178 -12.64 1.89 4.50
C MET A 178 -13.25 2.69 3.35
N THR A 179 -14.28 2.13 2.72
CA THR A 179 -14.96 2.75 1.58
C THR A 179 -16.23 3.52 1.96
N TYR A 180 -16.68 3.46 3.22
CA TYR A 180 -17.86 4.19 3.70
C TYR A 180 -19.14 3.95 2.89
N GLY A 181 -19.25 2.78 2.23
CA GLY A 181 -20.39 2.43 1.38
C GLY A 181 -20.36 3.05 -0.03
N PHE A 182 -19.30 3.78 -0.39
CA PHE A 182 -19.14 4.31 -1.75
C PHE A 182 -18.94 3.20 -2.79
N LYS A 183 -19.50 3.42 -3.98
CA LYS A 183 -19.39 2.49 -5.12
C LYS A 183 -18.23 2.91 -6.03
N MET A 184 -17.35 1.97 -6.37
CA MET A 184 -16.16 2.22 -7.20
C MET A 184 -16.40 2.00 -8.72
N ALA A 185 -17.57 2.39 -9.22
CA ALA A 185 -17.97 2.17 -10.61
C ALA A 185 -17.96 0.69 -11.07
N ASN A 186 -18.37 -0.23 -10.18
CA ASN A 186 -18.43 -1.68 -10.47
C ASN A 186 -19.39 -2.05 -11.61
N SER A 187 -20.30 -1.15 -11.99
CA SER A 187 -21.22 -1.32 -13.13
C SER A 187 -20.54 -1.25 -14.50
N VAL A 188 -19.31 -0.72 -14.56
CA VAL A 188 -18.56 -0.53 -15.81
C VAL A 188 -17.28 -1.36 -15.75
N THR A 189 -16.96 -2.07 -16.83
CA THR A 189 -15.73 -2.88 -16.90
C THR A 189 -14.50 -2.00 -17.11
N ASP A 190 -13.33 -2.48 -16.65
CA ASP A 190 -12.06 -1.76 -16.78
C ASP A 190 -11.73 -1.50 -18.26
N LEU A 191 -11.99 -2.49 -19.12
CA LEU A 191 -11.82 -2.35 -20.57
C LEU A 191 -12.68 -1.22 -21.14
N ARG A 192 -13.94 -1.11 -20.70
CA ARG A 192 -14.84 -0.03 -21.16
C ARG A 192 -14.35 1.34 -20.69
N VAL A 193 -13.91 1.47 -19.44
CA VAL A 193 -13.37 2.74 -18.93
C VAL A 193 -12.09 3.13 -19.67
N THR A 194 -11.16 2.19 -19.89
CA THR A 194 -9.95 2.47 -20.69
C THR A 194 -10.27 2.85 -22.14
N GLY A 195 -11.30 2.25 -22.75
CA GLY A 195 -11.82 2.62 -24.06
C GLY A 195 -12.38 4.04 -24.09
N MET A 196 -13.24 4.40 -23.12
CA MET A 196 -13.77 5.76 -23.00
C MET A 196 -12.66 6.82 -22.84
N LEU A 197 -11.65 6.55 -22.01
CA LEU A 197 -10.48 7.42 -21.88
C LEU A 197 -9.69 7.54 -23.19
N LYS A 198 -9.61 6.46 -23.97
CA LYS A 198 -8.96 6.46 -25.30
C LYS A 198 -9.74 7.27 -26.31
N ASP A 199 -11.07 7.17 -26.32
CA ASP A 199 -11.93 7.96 -27.21
C ASP A 199 -11.78 9.47 -26.95
N VAL A 200 -11.73 9.86 -25.67
CA VAL A 200 -11.45 11.25 -25.26
C VAL A 200 -10.03 11.67 -25.65
N GLU A 201 -9.03 10.80 -25.46
CA GLU A 201 -7.65 11.04 -25.91
C GLU A 201 -7.61 11.33 -27.41
N ASP A 202 -8.30 10.54 -28.23
CA ASP A 202 -8.33 10.68 -29.69
C ASP A 202 -9.12 11.92 -30.14
N ASP A 203 -10.17 12.32 -29.43
CA ASP A 203 -10.86 13.61 -29.66
C ASP A 203 -9.94 14.79 -29.35
N MET A 204 -9.32 14.81 -28.17
CA MET A 204 -8.39 15.87 -27.78
C MET A 204 -7.19 15.93 -28.73
N GLN A 205 -6.67 14.79 -29.18
CA GLN A 205 -5.57 14.75 -30.14
C GLN A 205 -5.98 15.35 -31.51
N ARG A 206 -7.24 15.17 -31.95
CA ARG A 206 -7.75 15.82 -33.16
C ARG A 206 -7.82 17.34 -32.98
N ARG A 207 -8.29 17.84 -31.83
CA ARG A 207 -8.32 19.27 -31.50
C ARG A 207 -6.92 19.89 -31.42
N VAL A 208 -5.96 19.18 -30.85
CA VAL A 208 -4.55 19.59 -30.82
C VAL A 208 -3.97 19.70 -32.23
N LYS A 209 -4.33 18.77 -33.13
CA LYS A 209 -3.89 18.83 -34.54
C LYS A 209 -4.54 19.96 -35.32
N SER A 210 -5.83 20.26 -35.08
CA SER A 210 -6.53 21.35 -35.77
C SER A 210 -6.07 22.74 -35.32
N THR A 211 -5.65 22.86 -34.05
CA THR A 211 -5.10 24.11 -33.49
C THR A 211 -3.60 24.27 -33.77
N ARG A 212 -2.95 23.32 -34.46
CA ARG A 212 -1.50 23.35 -34.76
C ARG A 212 -1.19 24.35 -35.89
N SER A 213 -0.33 25.32 -35.62
CA SER A 213 0.16 26.27 -36.64
C SER A 213 1.22 25.62 -37.55
N ARG A 214 1.36 26.12 -38.79
CA ARG A 214 2.44 25.72 -39.72
C ARG A 214 3.75 26.37 -39.30
N GLN A 215 4.88 25.72 -39.59
CA GLN A 215 6.21 26.29 -39.29
C GLN A 215 6.38 27.64 -39.99
N GLY A 216 6.57 28.71 -39.22
CA GLY A 216 6.86 30.07 -39.71
C GLY A 216 5.70 31.07 -39.64
N GLU A 217 4.51 30.68 -39.18
CA GLU A 217 3.38 31.61 -38.95
C GLU A 217 3.35 32.07 -37.48
N GLU A 218 3.29 33.39 -37.25
CA GLU A 218 3.01 33.95 -35.93
C GLU A 218 1.60 33.56 -35.48
N ARG A 219 1.51 33.06 -34.24
CA ARG A 219 0.26 32.50 -33.71
C ARG A 219 -0.57 33.61 -33.07
N ASP A 220 -1.88 33.57 -33.30
CA ASP A 220 -2.83 34.31 -32.48
C ASP A 220 -2.68 33.84 -31.01
N PRO A 221 -2.46 34.75 -30.04
CA PRO A 221 -2.34 34.40 -28.62
C PRO A 221 -3.51 33.58 -28.08
N GLU A 222 -4.74 33.81 -28.55
CA GLU A 222 -5.91 33.05 -28.07
C GLU A 222 -5.88 31.60 -28.55
N VAL A 223 -5.47 31.38 -29.80
CA VAL A 223 -5.35 30.04 -30.40
C VAL A 223 -4.16 29.27 -29.83
N GLU A 224 -3.06 29.97 -29.49
CA GLU A 224 -1.94 29.37 -28.73
C GLU A 224 -2.42 28.89 -27.36
N LEU A 225 -3.15 29.74 -26.62
CA LEU A 225 -3.65 29.40 -25.30
C LEU A 225 -4.61 28.21 -25.35
N GLU A 226 -5.56 28.20 -26.29
CA GLU A 226 -6.48 27.07 -26.49
C GLU A 226 -5.72 25.79 -26.82
N HIS A 227 -4.69 25.87 -27.68
CA HIS A 227 -3.84 24.73 -28.00
C HIS A 227 -3.11 24.16 -26.78
N GLN A 228 -2.51 25.03 -25.97
CA GLN A 228 -1.81 24.64 -24.74
C GLN A 228 -2.77 24.00 -23.73
N GLN A 229 -3.97 24.55 -23.58
CA GLN A 229 -5.02 24.00 -22.72
C GLN A 229 -5.54 22.64 -23.23
N CYS A 230 -5.70 22.47 -24.54
CA CYS A 230 -6.06 21.17 -25.14
C CYS A 230 -4.98 20.11 -24.87
N LEU A 231 -3.70 20.47 -25.03
CA LEU A 231 -2.57 19.61 -24.70
C LEU A 231 -2.54 19.25 -23.21
N ALA A 232 -2.88 20.19 -22.34
CA ALA A 232 -2.93 19.99 -20.90
C ALA A 232 -4.02 18.98 -20.47
N VAL A 233 -5.23 19.08 -21.04
CA VAL A 233 -6.32 18.11 -20.83
C VAL A 233 -5.95 16.75 -21.41
N PHE A 234 -5.43 16.71 -22.64
CA PHE A 234 -4.95 15.49 -23.30
C PHE A 234 -3.95 14.73 -22.42
N SER A 235 -2.97 15.45 -21.85
CA SER A 235 -1.90 14.84 -21.04
C SER A 235 -2.46 14.21 -19.77
N ARG A 236 -3.42 14.85 -19.10
CA ARG A 236 -4.08 14.35 -17.87
C ARG A 236 -4.96 13.13 -18.13
N VAL A 237 -5.79 13.18 -19.17
CA VAL A 237 -6.64 12.05 -19.56
C VAL A 237 -5.79 10.85 -19.96
N LYS A 238 -4.76 11.08 -20.79
CA LYS A 238 -3.84 10.02 -21.23
C LYS A 238 -3.04 9.46 -20.06
N PHE A 239 -2.55 10.30 -19.15
CA PHE A 239 -1.86 9.86 -17.92
C PHE A 239 -2.77 8.98 -17.06
N THR A 240 -4.03 9.38 -16.87
CA THR A 240 -5.04 8.58 -16.14
C THR A 240 -5.25 7.21 -16.78
N ARG A 241 -5.38 7.17 -18.12
CA ARG A 241 -5.52 5.91 -18.86
C ARG A 241 -4.29 5.02 -18.72
N VAL A 242 -3.09 5.59 -18.83
CA VAL A 242 -1.82 4.85 -18.71
C VAL A 242 -1.67 4.30 -17.29
N LEU A 243 -1.90 5.11 -16.26
CA LEU A 243 -1.85 4.71 -14.86
C LEU A 243 -2.85 3.57 -14.57
N LEU A 244 -4.10 3.72 -15.02
CA LEU A 244 -5.12 2.67 -14.89
C LEU A 244 -4.70 1.37 -15.61
N THR A 245 -4.16 1.48 -16.83
CA THR A 245 -3.70 0.31 -17.61
C THR A 245 -2.55 -0.41 -16.91
N VAL A 246 -1.62 0.33 -16.30
CA VAL A 246 -0.54 -0.25 -15.50
C VAL A 246 -1.09 -0.98 -14.28
N LEU A 247 -2.00 -0.38 -13.53
CA LEU A 247 -2.61 -1.05 -12.37
C LEU A 247 -3.38 -2.32 -12.77
N ILE A 248 -4.09 -2.30 -13.91
CA ILE A 248 -4.73 -3.49 -14.49
C ILE A 248 -3.69 -4.54 -14.90
N ALA A 249 -2.53 -4.15 -15.41
CA ALA A 249 -1.48 -5.12 -15.75
C ALA A 249 -1.02 -5.90 -14.50
N PHE A 250 -0.94 -5.24 -13.34
CA PHE A 250 -0.64 -5.88 -12.06
C PHE A 250 -1.77 -6.78 -11.52
N THR A 251 -3.02 -6.70 -12.01
CA THR A 251 -4.08 -7.65 -11.62
C THR A 251 -3.98 -8.99 -12.36
N LYS A 252 -3.27 -9.03 -13.48
CA LYS A 252 -3.02 -10.26 -14.25
C LYS A 252 -2.03 -11.16 -13.51
N LYS A 253 -2.21 -12.48 -13.65
CA LYS A 253 -1.32 -13.48 -13.04
C LYS A 253 -0.02 -13.68 -13.82
N GLU A 254 0.03 -13.26 -15.07
CA GLU A 254 1.17 -13.48 -15.96
C GLU A 254 2.23 -12.38 -15.80
N THR A 255 3.50 -12.78 -15.67
CA THR A 255 4.63 -11.86 -15.57
C THR A 255 4.86 -11.03 -16.84
N SER A 256 4.39 -11.50 -18.00
CA SER A 256 4.42 -10.78 -19.28
C SER A 256 3.73 -9.41 -19.20
N ALA A 257 2.66 -9.30 -18.39
CA ALA A 257 1.94 -8.06 -18.19
C ALA A 257 2.77 -7.00 -17.44
N VAL A 258 3.68 -7.43 -16.55
CA VAL A 258 4.56 -6.56 -15.77
C VAL A 258 5.62 -5.90 -16.67
N ALA A 259 6.13 -6.63 -17.67
CA ALA A 259 7.04 -6.06 -18.67
C ALA A 259 6.37 -4.96 -19.51
N GLU A 260 5.09 -5.12 -19.85
CA GLU A 260 4.33 -4.08 -20.55
C GLU A 260 4.03 -2.89 -19.64
N ALA A 261 3.76 -3.13 -18.35
CA ALA A 261 3.62 -2.07 -17.36
C ALA A 261 4.87 -1.18 -17.26
N GLN A 262 6.07 -1.77 -17.36
CA GLN A 262 7.32 -1.02 -17.32
C GLN A 262 7.43 -0.02 -18.49
N LYS A 263 7.06 -0.43 -19.72
CA LYS A 263 7.05 0.46 -20.90
C LYS A 263 6.03 1.59 -20.73
N LEU A 264 4.84 1.26 -20.22
CA LEU A 264 3.80 2.24 -19.95
C LEU A 264 4.22 3.26 -18.88
N MET A 265 5.02 2.86 -17.90
CA MET A 265 5.58 3.78 -16.90
C MET A 265 6.62 4.75 -17.49
N VAL A 266 7.37 4.34 -18.52
CA VAL A 266 8.22 5.29 -19.28
C VAL A 266 7.35 6.34 -19.97
N GLN A 267 6.27 5.92 -20.63
CA GLN A 267 5.31 6.85 -21.23
C GLN A 267 4.64 7.76 -20.18
N ALA A 268 4.34 7.25 -18.99
CA ALA A 268 3.77 8.04 -17.90
C ALA A 268 4.71 9.16 -17.43
N ALA A 269 6.03 8.90 -17.40
CA ALA A 269 7.03 9.90 -17.03
C ALA A 269 7.07 11.07 -18.03
N ASP A 270 7.02 10.79 -19.34
CA ASP A 270 6.97 11.83 -20.37
C ASP A 270 5.70 12.69 -20.24
N LEU A 271 4.55 12.05 -19.99
CA LEU A 271 3.28 12.76 -19.78
C LEU A 271 3.28 13.61 -18.52
N LEU A 272 3.96 13.17 -17.46
CA LEU A 272 4.06 13.91 -16.21
C LEU A 272 4.82 15.23 -16.40
N SER A 273 5.86 15.26 -17.25
CA SER A 273 6.54 16.51 -17.62
C SER A 273 5.60 17.51 -18.29
N ALA A 274 4.73 17.04 -19.19
CA ALA A 274 3.71 17.89 -19.81
C ALA A 274 2.66 18.39 -18.81
N ILE A 275 2.27 17.57 -17.83
CA ILE A 275 1.37 17.97 -16.73
C ILE A 275 2.01 19.07 -15.89
N HIS A 276 3.27 18.89 -15.47
CA HIS A 276 4.02 19.87 -14.68
C HIS A 276 4.04 21.26 -15.34
N ASN A 277 4.40 21.30 -16.63
CA ASN A 277 4.52 22.56 -17.36
C ASN A 277 3.16 23.24 -17.62
N SER A 278 2.05 22.50 -17.49
CA SER A 278 0.70 22.99 -17.76
C SER A 278 -0.16 23.19 -16.50
N LEU A 279 0.40 23.11 -15.29
CA LEU A 279 -0.34 23.32 -14.03
C LEU A 279 -1.03 24.69 -13.93
N HIS A 280 -0.41 25.71 -14.51
CA HIS A 280 -0.89 27.10 -14.46
C HIS A 280 -2.13 27.36 -15.34
N HIS A 281 -2.44 26.48 -16.30
CA HIS A 281 -3.59 26.63 -17.19
C HIS A 281 -4.92 26.22 -16.56
N GLY A 282 -4.90 25.54 -15.41
CA GLY A 282 -6.11 25.16 -14.69
C GLY A 282 -6.62 26.28 -13.78
N ILE A 283 -7.93 26.32 -13.54
CA ILE A 283 -8.49 27.17 -12.49
C ILE A 283 -7.83 26.82 -11.16
N GLN A 284 -7.32 27.82 -10.48
CA GLN A 284 -6.71 27.65 -9.16
C GLN A 284 -7.79 27.67 -8.08
N ALA A 285 -7.61 26.88 -7.03
CA ALA A 285 -8.51 26.90 -5.89
C ALA A 285 -8.41 28.27 -5.19
N GLN A 286 -9.54 28.77 -4.68
CA GLN A 286 -9.53 30.00 -3.90
C GLN A 286 -8.91 29.71 -2.52
N ASN A 287 -7.88 30.47 -2.14
CA ASN A 287 -7.15 30.32 -0.87
C ASN A 287 -7.91 30.90 0.35
N ASP A 288 -9.12 31.42 0.17
CA ASP A 288 -9.90 32.02 1.24
C ASP A 288 -10.65 30.94 2.04
N THR A 289 -9.99 30.29 2.99
CA THR A 289 -10.66 29.91 4.24
C THR A 289 -9.69 29.93 5.42
N THR A 290 -10.08 30.67 6.44
CA THR A 290 -9.35 30.96 7.68
C THR A 290 -9.35 29.81 8.70
N LYS A 291 -9.59 28.56 8.31
CA LYS A 291 -9.41 27.33 9.12
C LYS A 291 -9.76 26.09 8.28
N GLY A 292 -8.74 25.33 7.89
CA GLY A 292 -8.89 24.03 7.21
C GLY A 292 -8.45 24.08 5.75
N ASP A 293 -7.24 23.56 5.48
CA ASP A 293 -6.52 23.55 4.19
C ASP A 293 -7.21 22.69 3.09
N HIS A 294 -8.50 22.90 2.81
CA HIS A 294 -9.19 22.26 1.68
C HIS A 294 -9.35 23.24 0.51
N PRO A 295 -8.94 22.87 -0.72
CA PRO A 295 -9.12 23.73 -1.88
C PRO A 295 -10.61 23.90 -2.20
N ILE A 296 -11.10 25.14 -2.20
CA ILE A 296 -12.44 25.45 -2.72
C ILE A 296 -12.36 25.47 -4.25
N MET A 297 -12.79 24.36 -4.85
CA MET A 297 -12.89 24.18 -6.29
C MET A 297 -14.29 23.72 -6.65
N MET A 298 -14.77 24.12 -7.83
CA MET A 298 -16.04 23.64 -8.38
C MET A 298 -16.09 22.11 -8.36
N GLY A 299 -17.13 21.56 -7.74
CA GLY A 299 -17.34 20.12 -7.61
C GLY A 299 -16.63 19.46 -6.45
N PHE A 300 -15.92 20.19 -5.58
CA PHE A 300 -15.35 19.66 -4.34
C PHE A 300 -16.07 20.24 -3.12
N GLU A 301 -16.58 19.36 -2.26
CA GLU A 301 -17.27 19.73 -1.02
C GLU A 301 -16.65 18.94 0.15
N PRO A 302 -15.73 19.55 0.93
CA PRO A 302 -15.00 18.88 2.01
C PRO A 302 -15.90 18.28 3.10
N LEU A 303 -17.04 18.91 3.37
CA LEU A 303 -17.93 18.52 4.46
C LEU A 303 -19.04 17.55 4.04
N VAL A 304 -19.12 17.17 2.75
CA VAL A 304 -20.21 16.33 2.21
C VAL A 304 -20.34 14.99 2.95
N ASN A 305 -19.23 14.44 3.43
CA ASN A 305 -19.17 13.12 4.05
C ASN A 305 -18.99 13.16 5.56
N GLN A 306 -19.11 14.33 6.20
CA GLN A 306 -18.82 14.48 7.63
C GLN A 306 -19.64 13.52 8.52
N ARG A 307 -20.89 13.25 8.13
CA ARG A 307 -21.80 12.33 8.84
C ARG A 307 -21.47 10.84 8.65
N LEU A 308 -20.61 10.49 7.69
CA LEU A 308 -20.16 9.12 7.44
C LEU A 308 -18.93 8.75 8.27
N LEU A 309 -18.22 9.76 8.78
CA LEU A 309 -17.02 9.55 9.56
C LEU A 309 -17.38 8.97 10.93
N PRO A 310 -16.53 8.08 11.48
CA PRO A 310 -16.75 7.57 12.81
C PRO A 310 -16.76 8.75 13.81
N PRO A 311 -17.50 8.60 14.91
CA PRO A 311 -17.55 9.61 15.96
C PRO A 311 -16.14 9.62 16.59
N THR A 312 -15.30 10.50 16.07
CA THR A 312 -13.91 10.73 16.45
C THR A 312 -13.63 12.22 16.34
N PHE A 313 -12.56 12.70 17.00
CA PHE A 313 -12.16 14.11 16.91
C PHE A 313 -12.07 14.55 15.44
N PRO A 314 -12.67 15.70 15.05
CA PRO A 314 -12.62 16.18 13.67
C PRO A 314 -11.18 16.41 13.21
N ARG A 315 -10.65 15.49 12.39
CA ARG A 315 -9.35 15.62 11.72
C ARG A 315 -9.59 16.00 10.27
N TYR A 316 -9.04 17.11 9.82
CA TYR A 316 -9.11 17.52 8.41
C TYR A 316 -7.94 16.94 7.64
N ALA A 317 -8.23 16.30 6.51
CA ALA A 317 -7.19 15.90 5.58
C ALA A 317 -6.58 17.15 4.95
N LYS A 318 -5.27 17.34 5.10
CA LYS A 318 -4.57 18.40 4.38
C LYS A 318 -4.31 17.91 2.97
N ILE A 319 -5.05 18.45 2.00
CA ILE A 319 -4.87 18.08 0.60
C ILE A 319 -3.51 18.61 0.14
N ILE A 320 -2.73 17.75 -0.51
CA ILE A 320 -1.40 18.13 -0.99
C ILE A 320 -1.48 19.20 -2.09
N LYS A 321 -0.39 19.93 -2.30
CA LYS A 321 -0.33 20.95 -3.37
C LYS A 321 -0.09 20.31 -4.73
N ARG A 322 -0.46 21.02 -5.81
CA ARG A 322 -0.28 20.54 -7.19
C ARG A 322 1.18 20.30 -7.58
N GLU A 323 2.11 21.10 -7.07
CA GLU A 323 3.55 20.88 -7.29
C GLU A 323 4.05 19.60 -6.60
N GLU A 324 3.58 19.35 -5.38
CA GLU A 324 3.88 18.13 -4.63
C GLU A 324 3.27 16.89 -5.31
N MET A 325 2.11 17.02 -5.95
CA MET A 325 1.47 15.95 -6.74
C MET A 325 2.40 15.45 -7.85
N VAL A 326 3.06 16.35 -8.58
CA VAL A 326 4.01 15.97 -9.64
C VAL A 326 5.19 15.20 -9.04
N ASN A 327 5.78 15.71 -7.96
CA ASN A 327 6.91 15.07 -7.29
C ASN A 327 6.55 13.69 -6.73
N TYR A 328 5.32 13.53 -6.23
CA TYR A 328 4.83 12.24 -5.76
C TYR A 328 4.68 11.25 -6.91
N PHE A 329 4.01 11.63 -8.01
CA PHE A 329 3.86 10.73 -9.15
C PHE A 329 5.19 10.37 -9.79
N ALA A 330 6.15 11.29 -9.86
CA ALA A 330 7.49 10.99 -10.37
C ALA A 330 8.14 9.86 -9.55
N ARG A 331 8.14 9.99 -8.21
CA ARG A 331 8.65 8.95 -7.31
C ARG A 331 7.85 7.64 -7.43
N LEU A 332 6.53 7.71 -7.55
CA LEU A 332 5.69 6.52 -7.71
C LEU A 332 6.01 5.78 -9.02
N ILE A 333 6.18 6.51 -10.12
CA ILE A 333 6.53 5.94 -11.43
C ILE A 333 7.86 5.19 -11.34
N ASP A 334 8.89 5.80 -10.75
CA ASP A 334 10.20 5.16 -10.63
C ASP A 334 10.14 3.94 -9.70
N ARG A 335 9.41 4.03 -8.58
CA ARG A 335 9.17 2.87 -7.70
C ARG A 335 8.47 1.74 -8.46
N ILE A 336 7.45 2.01 -9.26
CA ILE A 336 6.76 0.99 -10.05
C ILE A 336 7.69 0.38 -11.11
N LYS A 337 8.55 1.17 -11.76
CA LYS A 337 9.57 0.63 -12.68
C LYS A 337 10.50 -0.36 -11.98
N THR A 338 10.99 0.00 -10.78
CA THR A 338 11.80 -0.92 -9.96
C THR A 338 11.01 -2.18 -9.61
N VAL A 339 9.75 -2.06 -9.18
CA VAL A 339 8.88 -3.23 -8.92
C VAL A 339 8.79 -4.15 -10.13
N CYS A 340 8.76 -3.62 -11.35
CA CYS A 340 8.72 -4.44 -12.56
C CYS A 340 9.99 -5.29 -12.76
N GLU A 341 11.12 -4.94 -12.16
CA GLU A 341 12.40 -5.66 -12.33
C GLU A 341 12.46 -6.96 -11.54
N VAL A 342 11.63 -7.10 -10.48
CA VAL A 342 11.62 -8.27 -9.61
C VAL A 342 11.35 -9.58 -10.36
N VAL A 343 10.60 -9.52 -11.47
CA VAL A 343 10.25 -10.69 -12.29
C VAL A 343 11.46 -11.32 -13.00
N ASN A 344 12.58 -10.59 -13.09
CA ASN A 344 13.81 -11.08 -13.68
C ASN A 344 14.66 -11.88 -12.68
N LEU A 345 14.29 -11.89 -11.40
CA LEU A 345 15.02 -12.56 -10.34
C LEU A 345 14.44 -13.96 -10.11
N THR A 346 15.32 -14.97 -10.08
CA THR A 346 14.95 -16.38 -9.86
C THR A 346 15.50 -16.95 -8.55
N ASN A 347 16.49 -16.29 -7.96
CA ASN A 347 17.17 -16.72 -6.74
C ASN A 347 16.53 -16.09 -5.49
N LEU A 348 16.32 -16.90 -4.44
CA LEU A 348 15.68 -16.46 -3.20
C LEU A 348 16.47 -15.37 -2.46
N HIS A 349 17.80 -15.50 -2.38
CA HIS A 349 18.65 -14.51 -1.73
C HIS A 349 18.59 -13.18 -2.46
N CYS A 350 18.66 -13.18 -3.79
CA CYS A 350 18.48 -11.97 -4.59
C CYS A 350 17.10 -11.33 -4.41
N ILE A 351 16.03 -12.13 -4.27
CA ILE A 351 14.69 -11.60 -3.97
C ILE A 351 14.65 -10.96 -2.58
N LEU A 352 15.21 -11.62 -1.55
CA LEU A 352 15.24 -11.06 -0.20
C LEU A 352 16.00 -9.74 -0.15
N ASP A 353 17.14 -9.67 -0.83
CA ASP A 353 17.94 -8.43 -0.92
C ASP A 353 17.19 -7.35 -1.69
N PHE A 354 16.54 -7.68 -2.81
CA PHE A 354 15.69 -6.75 -3.56
C PHE A 354 14.56 -6.16 -2.69
N PHE A 355 13.87 -6.98 -1.89
CA PHE A 355 12.82 -6.49 -0.98
C PHE A 355 13.39 -5.60 0.12
N CYS A 356 14.56 -5.93 0.66
CA CYS A 356 15.24 -5.11 1.66
C CYS A 356 15.64 -3.75 1.09
N GLU A 357 16.34 -3.72 -0.04
CA GLU A 357 16.78 -2.51 -0.73
C GLU A 357 15.60 -1.63 -1.15
N PHE A 358 14.54 -2.24 -1.70
CA PHE A 358 13.33 -1.51 -2.07
C PHE A 358 12.66 -0.89 -0.84
N SER A 359 12.65 -1.60 0.29
CA SER A 359 12.10 -1.08 1.54
C SER A 359 12.90 0.10 2.12
N GLU A 360 14.23 0.09 2.00
CA GLU A 360 15.10 1.15 2.53
C GLU A 360 14.83 2.50 1.85
N GLN A 361 14.31 2.48 0.62
CA GLN A 361 13.89 3.69 -0.12
C GLN A 361 12.58 4.33 0.40
N SER A 362 12.01 3.80 1.49
CA SER A 362 10.74 4.25 2.08
C SER A 362 9.60 4.37 1.04
N PRO A 363 9.25 3.25 0.36
CA PRO A 363 8.24 3.23 -0.69
C PRO A 363 6.83 3.51 -0.14
N CYS A 364 5.95 4.06 -0.98
CA CYS A 364 4.57 4.34 -0.59
C CYS A 364 3.75 3.04 -0.51
N VAL A 365 2.58 3.10 0.15
CA VAL A 365 1.71 1.94 0.38
C VAL A 365 1.31 1.20 -0.88
N LEU A 366 1.06 1.93 -1.97
CA LEU A 366 0.71 1.32 -3.23
C LEU A 366 1.90 0.54 -3.81
N SER A 367 3.09 1.14 -3.89
CA SER A 367 4.24 0.49 -4.54
C SER A 367 4.74 -0.73 -3.76
N ARG A 368 4.76 -0.67 -2.42
CA ARG A 368 5.09 -1.84 -1.58
C ARG A 368 4.06 -2.96 -1.73
N SER A 369 2.77 -2.63 -1.85
CA SER A 369 1.71 -3.61 -2.08
C SER A 369 1.75 -4.23 -3.48
N LEU A 370 2.10 -3.46 -4.51
CA LEU A 370 2.32 -3.97 -5.86
C LEU A 370 3.48 -4.96 -5.88
N LEU A 371 4.60 -4.67 -5.21
CA LEU A 371 5.73 -5.59 -5.10
C LEU A 371 5.32 -6.92 -4.46
N GLN A 372 4.69 -6.86 -3.28
CA GLN A 372 4.22 -8.04 -2.54
C GLN A 372 3.29 -8.92 -3.39
N THR A 373 2.28 -8.30 -4.01
CA THR A 373 1.28 -9.04 -4.79
C THR A 373 1.79 -9.53 -6.14
N THR A 374 2.87 -8.93 -6.67
CA THR A 374 3.54 -9.40 -7.90
C THR A 374 4.37 -10.65 -7.62
N PHE A 375 5.13 -10.64 -6.52
CA PHE A 375 5.95 -11.78 -6.13
C PHE A 375 5.11 -12.96 -5.62
N LEU A 376 4.14 -12.71 -4.72
CA LEU A 376 3.24 -13.72 -4.15
C LEU A 376 1.78 -13.46 -4.56
N VAL A 377 1.39 -13.96 -5.74
CA VAL A 377 0.06 -13.73 -6.31
C VAL A 377 -1.03 -14.49 -5.53
N ASP A 378 -0.78 -15.74 -5.13
CA ASP A 378 -1.70 -16.61 -4.37
C ASP A 378 -0.90 -17.45 -3.36
N ASN A 379 -0.75 -16.96 -2.12
CA ASN A 379 -0.17 -17.51 -0.85
C ASN A 379 0.88 -18.66 -0.82
N LYS A 380 1.35 -19.20 -1.95
CA LYS A 380 2.33 -20.29 -2.10
C LYS A 380 3.00 -20.34 -3.47
N LYS A 381 2.52 -19.56 -4.47
CA LYS A 381 3.09 -19.52 -5.82
C LYS A 381 3.87 -18.24 -6.08
N VAL A 382 5.17 -18.40 -6.33
CA VAL A 382 6.09 -17.36 -6.79
C VAL A 382 5.75 -17.01 -8.23
N PHE A 383 5.47 -15.73 -8.47
CA PHE A 383 5.05 -15.18 -9.77
C PHE A 383 3.85 -15.93 -10.39
N GLY A 384 3.02 -16.57 -9.57
CA GLY A 384 1.86 -17.34 -10.02
C GLY A 384 2.18 -18.70 -10.68
N THR A 385 3.46 -19.04 -10.91
CA THR A 385 3.88 -20.21 -11.69
C THR A 385 4.58 -21.29 -10.85
N HIS A 386 5.55 -20.92 -10.01
CA HIS A 386 6.42 -21.85 -9.28
C HIS A 386 6.02 -21.98 -7.81
N LEU A 387 6.21 -23.15 -7.20
CA LEU A 387 5.99 -23.30 -5.76
C LEU A 387 7.15 -22.67 -4.98
N MET A 388 6.84 -22.00 -3.87
CA MET A 388 7.88 -21.48 -2.96
C MET A 388 8.84 -22.57 -2.47
N GLN A 389 8.35 -23.81 -2.34
CA GLN A 389 9.17 -24.98 -1.99
C GLN A 389 10.30 -25.23 -2.99
N ASP A 390 10.03 -25.06 -4.29
CA ASP A 390 11.03 -25.28 -5.33
C ASP A 390 12.12 -24.20 -5.25
N MET A 391 11.71 -22.95 -5.04
CA MET A 391 12.63 -21.82 -4.85
C MET A 391 13.52 -21.99 -3.61
N VAL A 392 12.95 -22.48 -2.50
CA VAL A 392 13.71 -22.80 -1.28
C VAL A 392 14.69 -23.96 -1.52
N LYS A 393 14.27 -25.02 -2.22
CA LYS A 393 15.16 -26.13 -2.60
C LYS A 393 16.31 -25.66 -3.48
N ASP A 394 16.05 -24.78 -4.44
CA ASP A 394 17.09 -24.22 -5.30
C ASP A 394 18.05 -23.32 -4.52
N ALA A 395 17.55 -22.53 -3.57
CA ALA A 395 18.38 -21.73 -2.67
C ALA A 395 19.30 -22.61 -1.80
N LEU A 396 18.77 -23.72 -1.27
CA LEU A 396 19.57 -24.70 -0.53
C LEU A 396 20.67 -25.31 -1.41
N ARG A 397 20.34 -25.71 -2.64
CA ARG A 397 21.30 -26.25 -3.61
C ARG A 397 22.39 -25.23 -3.93
N SER A 398 22.03 -23.97 -4.16
CA SER A 398 22.98 -22.94 -4.56
C SER A 398 23.84 -22.42 -3.40
N PHE A 399 23.39 -22.55 -2.15
CA PHE A 399 24.07 -21.97 -0.99
C PHE A 399 24.91 -22.98 -0.21
N VAL A 400 24.38 -24.18 0.08
CA VAL A 400 25.08 -25.19 0.91
C VAL A 400 25.27 -26.55 0.22
N SER A 401 24.77 -26.72 -1.01
CA SER A 401 24.92 -27.95 -1.81
C SER A 401 24.66 -29.26 -1.01
N PRO A 402 23.52 -29.41 -0.31
CA PRO A 402 23.32 -30.51 0.62
C PRO A 402 23.31 -31.85 -0.15
N PRO A 403 24.07 -32.88 0.31
CA PRO A 403 24.20 -34.15 -0.41
C PRO A 403 22.86 -34.82 -0.78
N VAL A 404 21.84 -34.71 0.07
CA VAL A 404 20.51 -35.30 -0.17
C VAL A 404 19.83 -34.77 -1.46
N LEU A 405 20.16 -33.54 -1.88
CA LEU A 405 19.63 -32.93 -3.10
C LEU A 405 20.49 -33.18 -4.34
N SER A 406 21.66 -33.82 -4.18
CA SER A 406 22.60 -34.15 -5.26
C SER A 406 22.17 -35.43 -5.97
N PRO A 407 21.91 -35.43 -7.30
CA PRO A 407 21.50 -36.63 -8.05
C PRO A 407 22.49 -37.79 -8.01
N LYS A 408 23.75 -37.51 -7.62
CA LYS A 408 24.81 -38.51 -7.49
C LYS A 408 24.92 -39.11 -6.09
N CYS A 409 24.17 -38.60 -5.11
CA CYS A 409 24.13 -39.15 -3.76
C CYS A 409 23.20 -40.37 -3.68
N CYS A 410 23.63 -41.40 -2.93
CA CYS A 410 22.79 -42.56 -2.63
C CYS A 410 21.45 -42.20 -1.97
N LEU A 411 21.38 -41.10 -1.21
CA LEU A 411 20.16 -40.64 -0.55
C LEU A 411 19.14 -39.97 -1.49
N TYR A 412 19.53 -39.59 -2.71
CA TYR A 412 18.65 -38.88 -3.64
C TYR A 412 17.38 -39.68 -4.00
N ASN A 413 17.47 -41.01 -4.05
CA ASN A 413 16.34 -41.91 -4.32
C ASN A 413 15.82 -42.62 -3.07
N ASN A 414 16.35 -42.29 -1.89
CA ASN A 414 15.87 -42.84 -0.64
C ASN A 414 14.57 -42.14 -0.22
N HIS A 415 13.48 -42.91 -0.08
CA HIS A 415 12.15 -42.37 0.25
C HIS A 415 12.15 -41.63 1.59
N GLN A 416 12.75 -42.22 2.63
CA GLN A 416 12.81 -41.60 3.95
C GLN A 416 13.64 -40.31 3.95
N ALA A 417 14.75 -40.27 3.21
CA ALA A 417 15.56 -39.05 3.10
C ALA A 417 14.82 -37.94 2.35
N LYS A 418 14.06 -38.30 1.31
CA LYS A 418 13.18 -37.39 0.57
C LYS A 418 12.07 -36.82 1.44
N ASP A 419 11.39 -37.67 2.22
CA ASP A 419 10.32 -37.22 3.12
C ASP A 419 10.85 -36.22 4.16
N CYS A 420 12.03 -36.48 4.74
CA CYS A 420 12.66 -35.57 5.69
C CYS A 420 12.93 -34.18 5.07
N ILE A 421 13.56 -34.12 3.89
CA ILE A 421 13.89 -32.84 3.25
C ILE A 421 12.65 -32.12 2.73
N ASP A 422 11.67 -32.86 2.20
CA ASP A 422 10.43 -32.28 1.68
C ASP A 422 9.56 -31.71 2.81
N SER A 423 9.52 -32.38 3.97
CA SER A 423 8.87 -31.87 5.18
C SER A 423 9.55 -30.59 5.66
N PHE A 424 10.88 -30.60 5.79
CA PHE A 424 11.65 -29.43 6.22
C PHE A 424 11.43 -28.22 5.29
N VAL A 425 11.55 -28.43 3.97
CA VAL A 425 11.31 -27.37 2.98
C VAL A 425 9.87 -26.85 3.07
N THR A 426 8.90 -27.72 3.32
CA THR A 426 7.50 -27.32 3.51
C THR A 426 7.34 -26.42 4.72
N HIS A 427 8.03 -26.71 5.83
CA HIS A 427 8.04 -25.88 7.02
C HIS A 427 8.76 -24.54 6.81
N CYS A 428 9.79 -24.48 5.96
CA CYS A 428 10.44 -23.21 5.56
C CYS A 428 9.49 -22.24 4.83
N VAL A 429 8.50 -22.72 4.09
CA VAL A 429 7.67 -21.86 3.22
C VAL A 429 7.03 -20.71 4.00
N ARG A 430 6.43 -20.99 5.16
CA ARG A 430 5.72 -19.97 5.93
C ARG A 430 6.67 -18.90 6.50
N PRO A 431 7.73 -19.24 7.25
CA PRO A 431 8.69 -18.24 7.74
C PRO A 431 9.30 -17.38 6.63
N PHE A 432 9.65 -17.95 5.48
CA PHE A 432 10.21 -17.15 4.38
C PHE A 432 9.17 -16.25 3.70
N CYS A 433 7.93 -16.72 3.53
CA CYS A 433 6.84 -15.85 3.04
C CYS A 433 6.55 -14.71 4.04
N SER A 434 6.52 -15.01 5.34
CA SER A 434 6.38 -14.00 6.40
C SER A 434 7.52 -12.98 6.36
N LEU A 435 8.77 -13.44 6.21
CA LEU A 435 9.93 -12.56 6.13
C LEU A 435 9.81 -11.58 4.96
N ILE A 436 9.46 -12.08 3.77
CA ILE A 436 9.23 -11.25 2.58
C ILE A 436 8.09 -10.26 2.82
N GLN A 437 7.00 -10.68 3.46
CA GLN A 437 5.88 -9.80 3.80
C GLN A 437 6.31 -8.70 4.79
N ILE A 438 7.15 -9.01 5.77
CA ILE A 438 7.69 -8.05 6.75
C ILE A 438 8.35 -6.89 6.02
N HIS A 439 9.23 -7.14 5.04
CA HIS A 439 9.87 -6.07 4.25
C HIS A 439 8.89 -5.19 3.46
N GLY A 440 7.62 -5.58 3.34
CA GLY A 440 6.58 -4.73 2.77
C GLY A 440 5.93 -3.74 3.74
N HIS A 441 6.12 -3.88 5.06
CA HIS A 441 5.56 -2.98 6.08
C HIS A 441 6.32 -1.64 6.16
N ASN A 442 5.79 -0.66 6.90
CA ASN A 442 6.58 0.53 7.24
C ASN A 442 7.77 0.16 8.17
N ARG A 443 8.77 1.04 8.30
CA ARG A 443 10.02 0.72 9.02
C ARG A 443 9.82 0.42 10.51
N ALA A 444 8.90 1.13 11.17
CA ALA A 444 8.57 0.88 12.57
C ALA A 444 7.95 -0.51 12.77
N ARG A 445 6.98 -0.88 11.93
CA ARG A 445 6.32 -2.19 11.96
C ARG A 445 7.22 -3.33 11.51
N GLN A 446 8.18 -3.05 10.63
CA GLN A 446 9.22 -4.02 10.28
C GLN A 446 9.99 -4.45 11.52
N ARG A 447 10.51 -3.50 12.31
CA ARG A 447 11.28 -3.82 13.52
C ARG A 447 10.49 -4.71 14.49
N ASP A 448 9.24 -4.35 14.74
CA ASP A 448 8.35 -5.11 15.63
C ASP A 448 8.17 -6.55 15.15
N LYS A 449 7.81 -6.72 13.88
CA LYS A 449 7.60 -8.06 13.29
C LYS A 449 8.88 -8.87 13.11
N LEU A 450 10.05 -8.22 12.90
CA LEU A 450 11.35 -8.88 12.90
C LEU A 450 11.67 -9.49 14.27
N GLY A 451 11.22 -8.87 15.36
CA GLY A 451 11.34 -9.44 16.71
C GLY A 451 10.57 -10.76 16.82
N HIS A 452 9.33 -10.80 16.35
CA HIS A 452 8.50 -11.99 16.39
C HIS A 452 8.98 -13.12 15.47
N ILE A 453 9.44 -12.80 14.25
CA ILE A 453 9.83 -13.83 13.29
C ILE A 453 11.10 -14.59 13.72
N LEU A 454 11.92 -14.02 14.60
CA LEU A 454 13.09 -14.70 15.18
C LEU A 454 12.68 -15.97 15.95
N GLU A 455 11.52 -16.00 16.60
CA GLU A 455 11.02 -17.21 17.28
C GLU A 455 10.69 -18.33 16.29
N GLU A 456 10.10 -17.98 15.14
CA GLU A 456 9.82 -18.94 14.05
C GLU A 456 11.12 -19.49 13.46
N PHE A 457 12.12 -18.63 13.19
CA PHE A 457 13.42 -19.07 12.66
C PHE A 457 14.29 -19.82 13.69
N ALA A 458 14.13 -19.56 14.99
CA ALA A 458 14.75 -20.36 16.04
C ALA A 458 14.20 -21.79 16.05
N THR A 459 12.88 -21.94 15.93
CA THR A 459 12.24 -23.26 15.79
C THR A 459 12.72 -23.98 14.53
N LEU A 460 12.87 -23.25 13.43
CA LEU A 460 13.38 -23.79 12.17
C LEU A 460 14.85 -24.23 12.28
N GLN A 461 15.66 -23.54 13.08
CA GLN A 461 17.06 -23.90 13.35
C GLN A 461 17.13 -25.27 14.05
N ASP A 462 16.34 -25.46 15.11
CA ASP A 462 16.27 -26.74 15.84
C ASP A 462 15.82 -27.89 14.94
N GLU A 463 14.86 -27.64 14.05
CA GLU A 463 14.41 -28.62 13.06
C GLU A 463 15.52 -28.96 12.06
N ALA A 464 16.19 -27.95 11.51
CA ALA A 464 17.27 -28.12 10.54
C ALA A 464 18.39 -29.01 11.09
N GLU A 465 18.79 -28.80 12.34
CA GLU A 465 19.83 -29.60 13.01
C GLU A 465 19.41 -31.05 13.22
N LYS A 466 18.15 -31.30 13.59
CA LYS A 466 17.60 -32.67 13.70
C LYS A 466 17.58 -33.38 12.36
N VAL A 467 17.18 -32.68 11.29
CA VAL A 467 17.14 -33.23 9.93
C VAL A 467 18.56 -33.51 9.42
N ASP A 468 19.51 -32.59 9.64
CA ASP A 468 20.92 -32.81 9.31
C ASP A 468 21.48 -34.04 10.03
N ALA A 469 21.23 -34.20 11.34
CA ALA A 469 21.69 -35.36 12.10
C ALA A 469 21.09 -36.69 11.60
N ALA A 470 19.81 -36.69 11.24
CA ALA A 470 19.13 -37.85 10.67
C ALA A 470 19.73 -38.23 9.30
N LEU A 471 19.86 -37.25 8.40
CA LEU A 471 20.43 -37.45 7.06
C LEU A 471 21.90 -37.88 7.13
N HIS A 472 22.68 -37.32 8.05
CA HIS A 472 24.06 -37.72 8.29
C HIS A 472 24.16 -39.20 8.69
N THR A 473 23.33 -39.63 9.64
CA THR A 473 23.29 -41.03 10.12
C THR A 473 22.91 -41.99 9.00
N MET A 474 21.98 -41.59 8.13
CA MET A 474 21.60 -42.37 6.94
C MET A 474 22.74 -42.43 5.90
N LEU A 475 23.43 -41.30 5.68
CA LEU A 475 24.52 -41.22 4.70
C LEU A 475 25.71 -42.06 5.11
N LEU A 476 26.16 -42.00 6.38
CA LEU A 476 27.32 -42.76 6.85
C LEU A 476 27.15 -44.28 6.71
N LYS A 477 25.90 -44.79 6.76
CA LYS A 477 25.62 -46.21 6.55
C LYS A 477 25.89 -46.67 5.11
N GLN A 478 25.83 -45.76 4.14
CA GLN A 478 25.94 -46.07 2.70
C GLN A 478 27.23 -45.53 2.07
N GLU A 479 27.63 -44.31 2.44
CA GLU A 479 28.82 -43.60 1.98
C GLU A 479 29.62 -43.05 3.19
N PRO A 480 30.43 -43.88 3.88
CA PRO A 480 31.14 -43.48 5.10
C PRO A 480 32.14 -42.33 4.92
N GLN A 481 32.59 -42.12 3.67
CA GLN A 481 33.55 -41.07 3.31
C GLN A 481 32.88 -39.73 3.02
N ARG A 482 31.54 -39.67 2.96
CA ARG A 482 30.79 -38.46 2.65
C ARG A 482 30.02 -37.98 3.87
N GLN A 483 30.10 -36.69 4.13
CA GLN A 483 29.48 -36.08 5.30
C GLN A 483 28.32 -35.18 4.89
N HIS A 484 27.19 -35.32 5.59
CA HIS A 484 26.04 -34.41 5.55
C HIS A 484 25.90 -33.71 6.91
N LEU A 485 26.93 -32.97 7.34
CA LEU A 485 26.91 -32.29 8.65
C LEU A 485 26.57 -30.81 8.48
N ALA A 486 25.53 -30.40 9.22
CA ALA A 486 25.15 -29.01 9.40
C ALA A 486 24.89 -28.20 8.10
N CYS A 487 24.49 -28.85 7.00
CA CYS A 487 24.19 -28.14 5.76
C CYS A 487 22.94 -27.25 5.92
N LEU A 488 21.83 -27.84 6.37
CA LEU A 488 20.57 -27.13 6.58
C LEU A 488 20.69 -26.15 7.74
N GLY A 489 21.33 -26.57 8.84
CA GLY A 489 21.56 -25.71 10.00
C GLY A 489 22.43 -24.48 9.67
N THR A 490 23.42 -24.59 8.79
CA THR A 490 24.22 -23.43 8.33
C THR A 490 23.37 -22.46 7.51
N TRP A 491 22.47 -22.97 6.66
CA TRP A 491 21.59 -22.14 5.84
C TRP A 491 20.58 -21.37 6.68
N VAL A 492 19.92 -22.03 7.65
CA VAL A 492 18.98 -21.35 8.56
C VAL A 492 19.72 -20.34 9.46
N LEU A 493 20.91 -20.68 9.96
CA LEU A 493 21.72 -19.79 10.78
C LEU A 493 22.09 -18.50 10.04
N TYR A 494 22.43 -18.59 8.76
CA TYR A 494 22.69 -17.42 7.91
C TYR A 494 21.50 -16.43 7.92
N HIS A 495 20.28 -16.95 7.78
CA HIS A 495 19.08 -16.12 7.81
C HIS A 495 18.78 -15.56 9.20
N ASN A 496 18.92 -16.37 10.26
CA ASN A 496 18.80 -15.92 11.64
C ASN A 496 19.72 -14.72 11.93
N LEU A 497 21.00 -14.83 11.61
CA LEU A 497 21.99 -13.78 11.84
C LEU A 497 21.64 -12.50 11.08
N ARG A 498 21.18 -12.62 9.82
CA ARG A 498 20.74 -11.46 9.04
C ARG A 498 19.51 -10.77 9.63
N ILE A 499 18.52 -11.53 10.10
CA ILE A 499 17.33 -10.98 10.76
C ILE A 499 17.73 -10.27 12.06
N MET A 500 18.61 -10.85 12.87
CA MET A 500 19.12 -10.23 14.10
C MET A 500 19.88 -8.92 13.82
N ILE A 501 20.73 -8.91 12.79
CA ILE A 501 21.44 -7.70 12.35
C ILE A 501 20.44 -6.63 11.91
N GLN A 502 19.46 -6.98 11.08
CA GLN A 502 18.45 -6.03 10.60
C GLN A 502 17.61 -5.47 11.76
N TYR A 503 17.21 -6.31 12.71
CA TYR A 503 16.48 -5.89 13.91
C TYR A 503 17.27 -4.85 14.71
N LEU A 504 18.57 -5.10 14.94
CA LEU A 504 19.40 -4.16 15.69
C LEU A 504 19.61 -2.86 14.92
N LEU A 505 19.95 -2.93 13.63
CA LEU A 505 20.18 -1.74 12.79
C LEU A 505 18.93 -0.87 12.67
N SER A 506 17.74 -1.47 12.59
CA SER A 506 16.48 -0.72 12.57
C SER A 506 16.27 0.10 13.84
N GLY A 507 16.84 -0.29 14.97
CA GLY A 507 16.78 0.52 16.19
C GLY A 507 17.60 1.81 16.13
N PHE A 508 18.67 1.85 15.33
CA PHE A 508 19.39 3.10 15.06
C PHE A 508 18.59 3.99 14.11
N GLU A 509 18.04 3.42 13.04
CA GLU A 509 17.22 4.15 12.06
C GLU A 509 15.99 4.79 12.71
N LEU A 510 15.36 4.10 13.66
CA LEU A 510 14.19 4.55 14.38
C LEU A 510 14.52 5.35 15.65
N GLU A 511 15.79 5.67 15.88
CA GLU A 511 16.28 6.43 17.04
C GLU A 511 15.83 5.86 18.41
N LEU A 512 15.78 4.53 18.52
CA LEU A 512 15.30 3.83 19.71
C LEU A 512 16.37 3.64 20.79
N TYR A 513 17.64 3.78 20.42
CA TYR A 513 18.76 3.61 21.34
C TYR A 513 19.28 4.97 21.83
N SER A 514 19.54 5.04 23.13
CA SER A 514 20.27 6.16 23.73
C SER A 514 21.77 6.06 23.46
N MET A 515 22.47 7.19 23.45
CA MET A 515 23.91 7.24 23.13
C MET A 515 24.79 6.32 23.99
N HIS A 516 24.44 6.11 25.26
CA HIS A 516 25.20 5.23 26.16
C HIS A 516 25.04 3.74 25.82
N GLU A 517 24.01 3.39 25.05
CA GLU A 517 23.72 2.02 24.61
C GLU A 517 24.56 1.62 23.39
N TYR A 518 25.09 2.60 22.66
CA TYR A 518 25.76 2.38 21.38
C TYR A 518 26.95 1.42 21.51
N TYR A 519 27.73 1.53 22.59
CA TYR A 519 28.94 0.71 22.77
C TYR A 519 28.64 -0.79 22.76
N TYR A 520 27.66 -1.26 23.55
CA TYR A 520 27.37 -2.69 23.60
C TYR A 520 26.60 -3.18 22.37
N ILE A 521 25.79 -2.32 21.73
CA ILE A 521 25.10 -2.68 20.49
C ILE A 521 26.11 -2.85 19.35
N TYR A 522 27.04 -1.91 19.19
CA TYR A 522 28.10 -2.03 18.19
C TYR A 522 29.02 -3.21 18.48
N TRP A 523 29.37 -3.45 19.74
CA TRP A 523 30.16 -4.63 20.13
C TRP A 523 29.42 -5.92 19.77
N TYR A 524 28.12 -6.03 20.08
CA TYR A 524 27.34 -7.22 19.76
C TYR A 524 27.18 -7.41 18.24
N LEU A 525 27.02 -6.32 17.48
CA LEU A 525 27.04 -6.39 16.02
C LEU A 525 28.39 -6.88 15.49
N SER A 526 29.50 -6.25 15.89
CA SER A 526 30.84 -6.54 15.33
C SER A 526 31.41 -7.88 15.79
N GLU A 527 31.50 -8.09 17.10
CA GLU A 527 32.22 -9.22 17.70
C GLU A 527 31.39 -10.50 17.72
N PHE A 528 30.05 -10.38 17.74
CA PHE A 528 29.17 -11.53 17.79
C PHE A 528 28.50 -11.77 16.44
N LEU A 529 27.58 -10.90 16.01
CA LEU A 529 26.73 -11.20 14.85
C LEU A 529 27.50 -11.28 13.53
N TYR A 530 28.33 -10.28 13.21
CA TYR A 530 29.12 -10.29 11.99
C TYR A 530 30.21 -11.37 12.01
N ALA A 531 30.84 -11.61 13.16
CA ALA A 531 31.80 -12.71 13.30
C ALA A 531 31.17 -14.08 13.02
N TRP A 532 29.99 -14.35 13.59
CA TRP A 532 29.22 -15.57 13.31
C TRP A 532 28.74 -15.64 11.87
N LEU A 533 28.34 -14.51 11.28
CA LEU A 533 27.90 -14.46 9.88
C LEU A 533 29.05 -14.86 8.94
N MET A 534 30.25 -14.30 9.16
CA MET A 534 31.45 -14.66 8.38
C MET A 534 31.83 -16.13 8.55
N SER A 535 31.76 -16.66 9.78
CA SER A 535 31.99 -18.09 10.04
C SER A 535 30.96 -18.97 9.30
N THR A 536 29.70 -18.57 9.30
CA THR A 536 28.60 -19.28 8.62
C THR A 536 28.79 -19.29 7.11
N LEU A 537 29.20 -18.17 6.52
CA LEU A 537 29.53 -18.08 5.09
C LEU A 537 30.73 -18.98 4.74
N SER A 538 31.79 -18.97 5.55
CA SER A 538 32.94 -19.85 5.34
C SER A 538 32.57 -21.34 5.40
N ARG A 539 31.63 -21.73 6.28
CA ARG A 539 31.09 -23.10 6.33
C ARG A 539 30.28 -23.47 5.09
N ALA A 540 29.48 -22.53 4.57
CA ALA A 540 28.71 -22.73 3.34
C ALA A 540 29.65 -22.95 2.15
N ASP A 541 30.65 -22.08 1.97
CA ASP A 541 31.68 -22.22 0.92
C ASP A 541 32.43 -23.55 1.02
N GLY A 542 32.83 -23.94 2.24
CA GLY A 542 33.49 -25.22 2.48
C GLY A 542 32.64 -26.42 2.07
N SER A 543 31.33 -26.35 2.32
CA SER A 543 30.36 -27.40 1.94
C SER A 543 30.22 -27.51 0.42
N GLN A 544 30.15 -26.37 -0.28
CA GLN A 544 30.11 -26.33 -1.75
C GLN A 544 31.38 -26.94 -2.36
N MET A 545 32.56 -26.47 -1.92
CA MET A 545 33.84 -26.96 -2.44
C MET A 545 34.04 -28.46 -2.20
N ALA A 546 33.57 -28.99 -1.06
CA ALA A 546 33.64 -30.42 -0.78
C ALA A 546 32.78 -31.23 -1.76
N GLU A 547 31.55 -30.79 -2.04
CA GLU A 547 30.67 -31.45 -2.99
C GLU A 547 31.22 -31.39 -4.43
N GLU A 548 31.78 -30.24 -4.85
CA GLU A 548 32.41 -30.08 -6.17
C GLU A 548 33.58 -31.06 -6.36
N ARG A 549 34.47 -31.18 -5.36
CA ARG A 549 35.60 -32.14 -5.40
C ARG A 549 35.12 -33.58 -5.57
N ILE A 550 34.09 -33.98 -4.81
CA ILE A 550 33.49 -35.32 -4.93
C ILE A 550 32.91 -35.52 -6.34
N MET A 551 32.26 -34.50 -6.90
CA MET A 551 31.70 -34.56 -8.24
C MET A 551 32.77 -34.72 -9.32
N GLU A 552 33.92 -34.06 -9.19
CA GLU A 552 35.07 -34.18 -10.10
C GLU A 552 35.75 -35.55 -10.01
N GLU A 553 35.98 -36.06 -8.80
CA GLU A 553 36.60 -37.37 -8.57
C GLU A 553 35.76 -38.49 -9.19
N GLN A 554 34.44 -38.42 -9.05
CA GLN A 554 33.52 -39.38 -9.67
C GLN A 554 33.49 -39.29 -11.21
N GLN A 555 33.70 -38.09 -11.79
CA GLN A 555 33.83 -37.94 -13.25
C GLN A 555 35.15 -38.54 -13.78
N LYS A 556 36.27 -38.33 -13.07
CA LYS A 556 37.58 -38.94 -13.37
C LYS A 556 37.55 -40.48 -13.21
N GLY A 557 36.77 -41.01 -12.27
CA GLY A 557 36.54 -42.45 -12.10
C GLY A 557 35.72 -43.10 -13.24
N ARG A 558 34.81 -42.36 -13.87
CA ARG A 558 34.02 -42.83 -15.03
C ARG A 558 34.81 -42.79 -16.35
N SER A 559 35.66 -41.78 -16.55
CA SER A 559 36.52 -41.69 -17.73
C SER A 559 37.56 -42.83 -17.74
N SER A 560 38.21 -43.12 -16.61
CA SER A 560 39.17 -44.23 -16.48
C SER A 560 38.54 -45.63 -16.66
N LYS A 561 37.30 -45.85 -16.21
CA LYS A 561 36.55 -47.09 -16.47
C LYS A 561 36.15 -47.26 -17.95
N LYS A 562 35.87 -46.18 -18.68
CA LYS A 562 35.62 -46.24 -20.14
C LYS A 562 36.88 -46.64 -20.92
N THR A 563 38.06 -46.20 -20.49
CA THR A 563 39.34 -46.57 -21.13
C THR A 563 39.72 -48.03 -20.87
N LYS A 564 39.38 -48.59 -19.69
CA LYS A 564 39.60 -50.02 -19.37
C LYS A 564 38.63 -50.99 -20.04
N LYS A 565 37.45 -50.54 -20.50
CA LYS A 565 36.50 -51.37 -21.27
C LYS A 565 36.78 -51.41 -22.78
N LYS A 566 37.78 -50.66 -23.26
CA LYS A 566 38.22 -50.58 -24.67
C LYS A 566 39.62 -51.19 -24.92
N LYS A 567 40.20 -51.84 -23.91
CA LYS A 567 41.30 -52.79 -24.05
C LYS A 567 40.76 -54.17 -23.67
#